data_AF-A0A6N6WQ52-F1
#
_entry.id   AF-A0A6N6WQ52-F1
#
_cell.length_a   1.000
_cell.length_b   1.000
_cell.length_c   1.000
_cell.angle_alpha   90.00
_cell.angle_beta   90.00
_cell.angle_gamma   90.00
#
_symmetry.space_group_name_H-M   'P 1'
#
loop_
_entity.id
_entity.type
_entity.pdbx_description
1 polymer ?
#
loop_
_entity_poly.entity_id
_entity_poly.type
_entity_poly.pdbx_seq_one_letter_code
_entity_poly.pdbx_strand_id
1 'polypeptide(L)'
;LQDAPTITLQDIAKEDFLLLDMDDHIPIVNHYWTEQNLQPRIKFKSTSIEAIRGMVAQGHGVTILSDFVYRPWSLEGNRIVRRDVSNVIPSMDIGAVWLQARPLLPSAEMLIDFIRKQKTA
;
A
#
# COMPACT_ATOMS: atom_id res chain seq x y z
N LEU A 1 9.13 -16.15 0.69
CA LEU A 1 9.49 -14.71 0.76
C LEU A 1 9.99 -14.21 2.12
N GLN A 2 9.49 -14.71 3.26
CA GLN A 2 9.74 -14.10 4.59
C GLN A 2 11.22 -14.01 5.00
N ASP A 3 12.05 -14.98 4.62
CA ASP A 3 13.48 -15.02 4.95
C ASP A 3 14.39 -14.67 3.77
N ALA A 4 13.81 -14.27 2.63
CA ALA A 4 14.60 -13.90 1.47
C ALA A 4 15.43 -12.65 1.79
N PRO A 5 16.69 -12.56 1.34
CA PRO A 5 17.52 -11.37 1.57
C PRO A 5 16.97 -10.14 0.82
N THR A 6 16.35 -10.36 -0.34
CA THR A 6 15.75 -9.32 -1.18
C THR A 6 14.50 -9.90 -1.83
N ILE A 7 13.49 -9.05 -2.04
CA ILE A 7 12.25 -9.43 -2.73
C ILE A 7 12.12 -8.59 -3.99
N THR A 8 11.89 -9.26 -5.12
CA THR A 8 11.59 -8.61 -6.40
C THR A 8 10.12 -8.80 -6.77
N LEU A 9 9.59 -8.00 -7.69
CA LEU A 9 8.29 -8.20 -8.30
C LEU A 9 8.21 -9.56 -9.00
N GLN A 10 9.31 -10.07 -9.56
CA GLN A 10 9.33 -11.39 -10.20
C GLN A 10 9.11 -12.52 -9.19
N ASP A 11 9.59 -12.36 -7.96
CA ASP A 11 9.34 -13.32 -6.90
C ASP A 11 7.89 -13.25 -6.41
N ILE A 12 7.36 -12.04 -6.25
CA ILE A 12 5.95 -11.82 -5.86
C ILE A 12 5.00 -12.37 -6.94
N ALA A 13 5.34 -12.26 -8.22
CA ALA A 13 4.53 -12.79 -9.32
C ALA A 13 4.33 -14.32 -9.26
N LYS A 14 5.19 -15.05 -8.53
CA LYS A 14 5.08 -16.50 -8.32
C LYS A 14 4.13 -16.86 -7.18
N GLU A 15 3.81 -15.91 -6.31
CA GLU A 15 2.95 -16.09 -5.14
C GLU A 15 1.48 -15.77 -5.46
N ASP A 16 0.59 -16.20 -4.57
CA ASP A 16 -0.82 -15.79 -4.63
C ASP A 16 -0.97 -14.32 -4.28
N PHE A 17 -1.40 -13.52 -5.24
CA PHE A 17 -1.57 -12.08 -5.07
C PHE A 17 -3.00 -11.75 -4.66
N LEU A 18 -3.11 -11.00 -3.56
CA LEU A 18 -4.36 -10.49 -3.02
C LEU A 18 -4.48 -9.01 -3.44
N LEU A 19 -5.36 -8.76 -4.41
CA LEU A 19 -5.52 -7.43 -5.01
C LEU A 19 -6.52 -6.60 -4.20
N LEU A 20 -6.03 -5.46 -3.68
CA LEU A 20 -6.90 -4.40 -3.18
C LEU A 20 -7.43 -3.60 -4.37
N ASP A 21 -8.74 -3.63 -4.57
CA ASP A 21 -9.46 -2.85 -5.57
C ASP A 21 -9.99 -1.56 -4.95
N MET A 22 -9.17 -0.53 -4.94
CA MET A 22 -9.60 0.82 -4.57
C MET A 22 -9.60 1.71 -5.79
N ASP A 23 -10.55 2.66 -5.81
CA ASP A 23 -10.63 3.70 -6.85
C ASP A 23 -9.24 4.35 -7.02
N ASP A 24 -8.84 4.56 -8.28
CA ASP A 24 -7.54 5.09 -8.71
C ASP A 24 -6.28 4.25 -8.37
N HIS A 25 -6.40 3.14 -7.63
CA HIS A 25 -5.25 2.32 -7.22
C HIS A 25 -4.88 1.22 -8.23
N ILE A 26 -5.87 0.69 -8.98
CA ILE A 26 -5.63 -0.34 -10.01
C ILE A 26 -4.70 0.13 -11.12
N PRO A 27 -4.85 1.35 -11.69
CA PRO A 27 -3.95 1.82 -12.73
C PRO A 27 -2.48 1.84 -12.29
N ILE A 28 -2.21 2.26 -11.05
CA ILE A 28 -0.86 2.29 -10.47
C ILE A 28 -0.32 0.87 -10.32
N VAL A 29 -1.13 -0.04 -9.79
CA VAL A 29 -0.77 -1.45 -9.65
C VAL A 29 -0.40 -2.05 -11.00
N ASN A 30 -1.28 -1.90 -11.99
CA ASN A 30 -1.04 -2.39 -13.34
C ASN A 30 0.19 -1.77 -13.99
N HIS A 31 0.46 -0.48 -13.72
CA HIS A 31 1.60 0.23 -14.28
C HIS A 31 2.93 -0.42 -13.85
N TYR A 32 3.20 -0.56 -12.55
CA TYR A 32 4.49 -1.10 -12.11
C TYR A 32 4.66 -2.60 -12.47
N TRP A 33 3.58 -3.37 -12.57
CA TRP A 33 3.64 -4.75 -13.06
C TRP A 33 4.02 -4.78 -14.55
N THR A 34 3.37 -3.95 -15.36
CA THR A 34 3.56 -3.89 -16.81
C THR A 34 4.93 -3.35 -17.20
N GLU A 35 5.45 -2.34 -16.47
CA GLU A 35 6.80 -1.80 -16.69
C GLU A 35 7.91 -2.86 -16.53
N GLN A 36 7.65 -3.91 -15.74
CA GLN A 36 8.58 -5.03 -15.56
C GLN A 36 8.24 -6.24 -16.44
N ASN A 37 7.27 -6.11 -17.37
CA ASN A 37 6.73 -7.21 -18.18
C ASN A 37 6.23 -8.39 -17.33
N LEU A 38 5.70 -8.11 -16.13
CA LEU A 38 5.18 -9.11 -15.20
C LEU A 38 3.67 -8.97 -15.05
N GLN A 39 3.03 -10.03 -14.54
CA GLN A 39 1.63 -10.04 -14.16
C GLN A 39 1.47 -10.79 -12.83
N PRO A 40 0.70 -10.25 -11.87
CA PRO A 40 0.46 -10.93 -10.60
C PRO A 40 -0.53 -12.10 -10.77
N ARG A 41 -0.33 -13.19 -10.02
CA ARG A 41 -1.30 -14.28 -9.93
C ARG A 41 -2.43 -13.92 -8.97
N ILE A 42 -3.38 -13.11 -9.43
CA ILE A 42 -4.50 -12.63 -8.62
C ILE A 42 -5.40 -13.82 -8.24
N LYS A 43 -5.47 -14.15 -6.94
CA LYS A 43 -6.37 -15.19 -6.40
C LYS A 43 -7.61 -14.64 -5.73
N PHE A 44 -7.49 -13.46 -5.15
CA PHE A 44 -8.56 -12.80 -4.44
C PHE A 44 -8.49 -11.31 -4.71
N LYS A 45 -9.67 -10.70 -4.81
CA LYS A 45 -9.83 -9.28 -5.08
C LYS A 45 -10.86 -8.74 -4.09
N SER A 46 -10.56 -7.63 -3.42
CA SER A 46 -11.48 -6.99 -2.48
C SER A 46 -11.28 -5.49 -2.46
N THR A 47 -12.34 -4.74 -2.21
CA THR A 47 -12.29 -3.30 -1.95
C THR A 47 -11.99 -2.96 -0.49
N SER A 48 -11.99 -3.97 0.40
CA SER A 48 -11.74 -3.80 1.83
C SER A 48 -10.28 -4.10 2.17
N ILE A 49 -9.58 -3.09 2.72
CA ILE A 49 -8.22 -3.27 3.25
C ILE A 49 -8.22 -4.31 4.38
N GLU A 50 -9.23 -4.31 5.26
CA GLU A 50 -9.29 -5.28 6.36
C GLU A 50 -9.43 -6.72 5.86
N ALA A 51 -10.19 -6.94 4.79
CA ALA A 51 -10.32 -8.26 4.18
C ALA A 51 -8.97 -8.74 3.61
N ILE A 52 -8.25 -7.87 2.89
CA ILE A 52 -6.90 -8.19 2.39
C ILE A 52 -5.96 -8.46 3.57
N ARG A 53 -6.01 -7.63 4.62
CA ARG A 53 -5.16 -7.75 5.81
C ARG A 53 -5.35 -9.09 6.52
N GLY A 54 -6.60 -9.47 6.77
CA GLY A 54 -6.93 -10.75 7.39
C GLY A 54 -6.44 -11.94 6.55
N MET A 55 -6.63 -11.89 5.23
CA MET A 55 -6.18 -12.94 4.32
C MET A 55 -4.65 -13.09 4.28
N VAL A 56 -3.91 -11.97 4.25
CA VAL A 56 -2.43 -11.98 4.36
C VAL A 56 -1.99 -12.55 5.70
N ALA A 57 -2.60 -12.10 6.80
CA ALA A 57 -2.23 -12.54 8.15
C ALA A 57 -2.50 -14.04 8.38
N GLN A 58 -3.49 -14.59 7.69
CA GLN A 58 -3.81 -16.02 7.68
C GLN A 58 -2.96 -16.84 6.68
N GLY A 59 -2.10 -16.19 5.90
CA GLY A 59 -1.18 -16.86 4.96
C GLY A 59 -1.79 -17.24 3.60
N HIS A 60 -2.93 -16.67 3.22
CA HIS A 60 -3.59 -16.98 1.94
C HIS A 60 -2.91 -16.34 0.71
N GLY A 61 -1.93 -15.47 0.92
CA GLY A 61 -1.21 -14.80 -0.15
C GLY A 61 -0.47 -13.56 0.32
N VAL A 62 -0.01 -12.78 -0.65
CA VAL A 62 0.73 -11.54 -0.44
C VAL A 62 0.05 -10.37 -1.14
N THR A 63 0.36 -9.15 -0.70
CA THR A 63 -0.12 -7.92 -1.33
C THR A 63 0.98 -6.88 -1.29
N ILE A 64 0.88 -5.85 -2.15
CA ILE A 64 1.73 -4.67 -2.14
C ILE A 64 0.82 -3.49 -1.83
N LEU A 65 1.10 -2.79 -0.74
CA LEU A 65 0.33 -1.62 -0.29
C LEU A 65 1.27 -0.54 0.25
N SER A 66 0.80 0.70 0.29
CA SER A 66 1.51 1.81 0.91
C SER A 66 1.71 1.59 2.41
N ASP A 67 2.85 2.06 2.93
CA ASP A 67 3.15 2.07 4.36
C ASP A 67 2.09 2.79 5.20
N PHE A 68 1.37 3.73 4.60
CA PHE A 68 0.30 4.47 5.27
C PHE A 68 -0.78 3.55 5.87
N VAL A 69 -1.05 2.42 5.20
CA VAL A 69 -2.07 1.44 5.62
C VAL A 69 -1.46 0.24 6.34
N TYR A 70 -0.14 0.17 6.50
CA TYR A 70 0.51 -0.95 7.18
C TYR A 70 0.19 -0.94 8.68
N ARG A 71 -0.21 -2.11 9.19
CA ARG A 71 -0.35 -2.40 10.61
C ARG A 71 0.22 -3.79 10.87
N PRO A 72 0.99 -4.01 11.95
CA PRO A 72 1.66 -5.29 12.21
C PRO A 72 0.72 -6.41 12.64
N TRP A 73 -0.57 -6.10 12.88
CA TRP A 73 -1.57 -7.05 13.34
C TRP A 73 -2.87 -6.86 12.55
N SER A 74 -3.52 -7.99 12.25
CA SER A 74 -4.91 -8.04 11.77
C SER A 74 -5.91 -7.85 12.91
N LEU A 75 -7.19 -7.67 12.59
CA LEU A 75 -8.27 -7.55 13.59
C LEU A 75 -8.40 -8.82 14.44
N GLU A 76 -8.06 -9.98 13.87
CA GLU A 76 -8.06 -11.28 14.54
C GLU A 76 -6.81 -11.51 15.42
N GLY A 77 -5.88 -10.54 15.46
CA GLY A 77 -4.66 -10.65 16.26
C GLY A 77 -3.54 -11.46 15.59
N ASN A 78 -3.68 -11.83 14.32
CA ASN A 78 -2.62 -12.49 13.57
C ASN A 78 -1.57 -11.48 13.10
N ARG A 79 -0.29 -11.84 13.20
CA ARG A 79 0.85 -10.98 12.84
C ARG A 79 0.99 -10.86 11.32
N ILE A 80 1.42 -9.68 10.88
CA ILE A 80 1.71 -9.37 9.48
C ILE A 80 3.16 -8.93 9.38
N VAL A 81 3.85 -9.47 8.38
CA VAL A 81 5.24 -9.13 8.09
C VAL A 81 5.26 -8.17 6.91
N ARG A 82 5.80 -6.98 7.12
CA ARG A 82 6.17 -6.07 6.04
C ARG A 82 7.55 -6.42 5.51
N ARG A 83 7.72 -6.33 4.20
CA ARG A 83 9.02 -6.42 3.51
C ARG A 83 9.07 -5.40 2.38
N ASP A 84 10.22 -4.77 2.19
CA ASP A 84 10.42 -3.86 1.08
C ASP A 84 10.65 -4.63 -0.23
N VAL A 85 10.17 -4.07 -1.34
CA VAL A 85 10.37 -4.59 -2.69
C VAL A 85 11.51 -3.81 -3.33
N SER A 86 12.46 -4.52 -3.94
CA SER A 86 13.66 -3.92 -4.54
C SER A 86 13.39 -3.17 -5.84
N ASN A 87 12.31 -3.51 -6.55
CA ASN A 87 11.86 -2.75 -7.72
C ASN A 87 11.36 -1.36 -7.30
N VAL A 88 11.50 -0.38 -8.19
CA VAL A 88 10.91 0.94 -7.99
C VAL A 88 9.40 0.82 -8.11
N ILE A 89 8.70 1.03 -6.99
CA ILE A 89 7.24 1.10 -6.93
C ILE A 89 6.88 2.56 -6.65
N PRO A 90 5.94 3.16 -7.39
CA PRO A 90 5.49 4.53 -7.14
C PRO A 90 5.07 4.75 -5.70
N SER A 91 5.49 5.86 -5.10
CA SER A 91 5.04 6.25 -3.76
C SER A 91 3.60 6.76 -3.78
N MET A 92 2.92 6.64 -2.64
CA MET A 92 1.63 7.28 -2.43
C MET A 92 1.84 8.69 -1.86
N ASP A 93 1.52 9.68 -2.68
CA ASP A 93 1.55 11.09 -2.29
C ASP A 93 0.24 11.49 -1.62
N ILE A 94 0.35 12.31 -0.57
CA ILE A 94 -0.80 12.87 0.15
C ILE A 94 -0.76 14.37 -0.04
N GLY A 95 -1.81 14.92 -0.64
CA GLY A 95 -1.98 16.35 -0.87
C GLY A 95 -3.03 16.97 0.06
N ALA A 96 -2.85 18.25 0.39
CA ALA A 96 -3.89 19.08 0.97
C ALA A 96 -4.39 20.05 -0.10
N VAL A 97 -5.71 20.22 -0.20
CA VAL A 97 -6.35 21.08 -1.22
C VAL A 97 -7.27 22.10 -0.57
N TRP A 98 -7.30 23.32 -1.12
CA TRP A 98 -8.18 24.41 -0.70
C TRP A 98 -8.52 25.30 -1.90
N LEU A 99 -9.56 26.12 -1.75
CA LEU A 99 -9.98 27.06 -2.79
C LEU A 99 -8.95 28.18 -2.92
N GLN A 100 -8.45 28.42 -4.14
CA GLN A 100 -7.49 29.49 -4.41
C GLN A 100 -8.00 30.88 -3.97
N ALA A 101 -9.31 31.12 -4.10
CA ALA A 101 -9.95 32.39 -3.73
C ALA A 101 -10.12 32.58 -2.21
N ARG A 102 -9.81 31.57 -1.39
CA ARG A 102 -9.89 31.65 0.08
C ARG A 102 -8.53 31.35 0.68
N PRO A 103 -7.85 32.37 1.24
CA PRO A 103 -6.62 32.13 1.99
C PRO A 103 -6.85 31.10 3.09
N LEU A 104 -5.82 30.27 3.34
CA LEU A 104 -5.90 29.28 4.40
C LEU A 104 -5.97 30.00 5.75
N LEU A 105 -6.82 29.52 6.66
CA LEU A 105 -6.85 30.04 8.02
C LEU A 105 -5.58 29.60 8.76
N PRO A 106 -5.03 30.42 9.69
CA PRO A 106 -3.84 30.03 10.45
C PRO A 106 -3.99 28.68 11.17
N SER A 107 -5.18 28.35 11.67
CA SER A 107 -5.46 27.05 12.30
C SER A 107 -5.40 25.87 11.32
N ALA A 108 -5.79 26.08 10.06
CA ALA A 108 -5.69 25.07 9.02
C ALA A 108 -4.23 24.85 8.59
N GLU A 109 -3.41 25.91 8.56
CA GLU A 109 -1.97 25.81 8.24
C GLU A 109 -1.27 24.99 9.32
N MET A 110 -1.55 25.29 10.60
CA MET A 110 -1.05 24.53 11.73
C MET A 110 -1.40 23.04 11.66
N LEU A 111 -2.63 22.71 11.24
CA LEU A 111 -3.05 21.31 11.09
C LEU A 111 -2.29 20.62 9.96
N ILE A 112 -2.14 21.27 8.80
CA ILE A 112 -1.37 20.71 7.67
C ILE A 112 0.09 20.46 8.08
N ASP A 113 0.71 21.42 8.78
CA ASP A 113 2.08 21.27 9.25
C ASP A 113 2.23 20.18 10.32
N PHE A 114 1.23 20.03 11.19
CA PHE A 114 1.17 18.92 12.13
C PHE A 114 1.12 17.56 11.41
N ILE A 115 0.24 17.41 10.42
CA ILE A 115 0.09 16.18 9.62
C ILE A 115 1.39 15.86 8.86
N ARG A 116 2.03 16.87 8.26
CA ARG A 116 3.33 16.71 7.56
C ARG A 116 4.41 16.17 8.49
N LYS A 117 4.49 16.66 9.73
CA LYS A 117 5.48 16.21 10.72
C LYS A 117 5.27 14.75 11.16
N GLN A 118 4.01 14.30 11.25
CA GLN A 118 3.71 12.91 11.65
C GLN A 118 4.09 11.85 10.60
N LYS A 119 4.34 12.22 9.35
CA LYS A 119 4.74 11.28 8.28
C LYS A 119 6.20 10.77 8.43
N THR A 120 6.93 11.20 9.45
CA THR A 120 8.37 10.92 9.67
C THR A 120 8.63 9.89 10.77
N ALA A 121 7.63 9.12 11.21
CA ALA A 121 7.74 8.11 12.28
C ALA A 121 7.59 6.68 11.75
#